data_AF-A0A085LHJ9-F1
#
_entry.id   AF-A0A085LHJ9-F1
#
_cell.length_a   1.000
_cell.length_b   1.000
_cell.length_c   1.000
_cell.angle_alpha   90.00
_cell.angle_beta   90.00
_cell.angle_gamma   90.00
#
_symmetry.space_group_name_H-M   'P 1'
#
loop_
_entity.id
_entity.type
_entity.pdbx_description
1 polymer ?
#
loop_
_entity_poly.entity_id
_entity_poly.type
_entity_poly.pdbx_seq_one_letter_code
_entity_poly.pdbx_strand_id
1 'polypeptide(L)'
;MSTRTAPDHDPKATLLRYLSRERDALLAKAEGLSEYDVRRPLTRTGTNILGLVKHVGSVQLGYLHEAFGGTHDLDLPWFADGAEVNADMWATADESREEILRLFRRSSELCDATVASLDLDAPGHVPWWRPENRDVTLHQVLVHVLAEVAHHAGHADIVRELVDGAAGDGRGNLPALDDDEWVAYRARVESAAVEASRRAGERP
;
A
#
# COMPACT_ATOMS: atom_id res chain seq x y z
N MET A 1 40.36 -12.19 -22.03
CA MET A 1 39.81 -11.42 -20.90
C MET A 1 38.34 -11.19 -21.18
N SER A 2 37.45 -11.99 -20.56
CA SER A 2 36.00 -11.82 -20.69
C SER A 2 35.57 -10.75 -19.71
N THR A 3 35.22 -9.57 -20.22
CA THR A 3 34.60 -8.51 -19.43
C THR A 3 33.24 -9.01 -18.98
N ARG A 4 33.12 -9.34 -17.70
CA ARG A 4 31.84 -9.54 -17.03
C ARG A 4 31.09 -8.21 -17.05
N THR A 5 30.18 -8.04 -18.00
CA THR A 5 29.21 -6.93 -18.03
C THR A 5 28.51 -6.91 -16.68
N ALA A 6 28.57 -5.79 -15.97
CA ALA A 6 27.73 -5.60 -14.78
C ALA A 6 26.26 -5.78 -15.21
N PRO A 7 25.40 -6.44 -14.40
CA PRO A 7 23.99 -6.52 -14.73
C PRO A 7 23.46 -5.09 -14.91
N ASP A 8 22.92 -4.81 -16.09
CA ASP A 8 22.29 -3.54 -16.43
C ASP A 8 21.22 -3.24 -15.38
N HIS A 9 21.47 -2.24 -14.53
CA HIS A 9 20.58 -1.86 -13.44
C HIS A 9 19.83 -0.62 -13.87
N ASP A 10 18.79 -0.80 -14.68
CA ASP A 10 17.83 0.28 -14.93
C ASP A 10 17.11 0.61 -13.60
N PRO A 11 17.34 1.81 -13.03
CA PRO A 11 16.68 2.21 -11.78
C PRO A 11 15.17 2.29 -11.92
N LYS A 12 14.67 2.68 -13.10
CA LYS A 12 13.23 2.80 -13.39
C LYS A 12 12.56 1.43 -13.41
N ALA A 13 13.15 0.45 -14.11
CA ALA A 13 12.69 -0.93 -14.07
C ALA A 13 12.73 -1.52 -12.65
N THR A 14 13.70 -1.13 -11.82
CA THR A 14 13.76 -1.55 -10.42
C THR A 14 12.63 -0.97 -9.60
N LEU A 15 12.38 0.34 -9.68
CA LEU A 15 11.26 0.99 -8.98
C LEU A 15 9.90 0.38 -9.39
N LEU A 16 9.67 0.20 -10.70
CA LEU A 16 8.44 -0.39 -11.22
C LEU A 16 8.22 -1.82 -10.74
N ARG A 17 9.27 -2.64 -10.70
CA ARG A 17 9.19 -4.03 -10.20
C ARG A 17 8.76 -4.07 -8.73
N TYR A 18 9.35 -3.22 -7.88
CA TYR A 18 8.96 -3.16 -6.47
C TYR A 18 7.56 -2.58 -6.30
N LEU A 19 7.20 -1.52 -7.04
CA LEU A 19 5.86 -0.93 -6.98
C LEU A 19 4.78 -1.95 -7.37
N SER A 20 4.99 -2.69 -8.46
CA SER A 20 4.08 -3.76 -8.88
C SER A 20 3.94 -4.84 -7.81
N ARG A 21 5.07 -5.25 -7.20
CA ARG A 21 5.08 -6.24 -6.11
C ARG A 21 4.22 -5.82 -4.93
N GLU A 22 4.34 -4.57 -4.48
CA GLU A 22 3.60 -4.07 -3.32
C GLU A 22 2.10 -3.86 -3.64
N ARG A 23 1.78 -3.45 -4.88
CA ARG A 23 0.38 -3.37 -5.36
C ARG A 23 -0.29 -4.74 -5.34
N ASP A 24 0.39 -5.76 -5.87
CA ASP A 24 -0.10 -7.14 -5.88
C ASP A 24 -0.30 -7.66 -4.46
N ALA A 25 0.67 -7.39 -3.56
CA ALA A 25 0.60 -7.79 -2.17
C ALA A 25 -0.64 -7.18 -1.47
N LEU A 26 -0.90 -5.89 -1.68
CA LEU A 26 -2.07 -5.21 -1.13
C LEU A 26 -3.39 -5.79 -1.68
N LEU A 27 -3.51 -5.97 -2.99
CA LEU A 27 -4.72 -6.52 -3.60
C LEU A 27 -5.04 -7.93 -3.10
N ALA A 28 -4.03 -8.78 -2.96
CA ALA A 28 -4.19 -10.15 -2.47
C ALA A 28 -4.84 -10.19 -1.07
N LYS A 29 -4.66 -9.15 -0.24
CA LYS A 29 -5.29 -9.09 1.09
C LYS A 29 -6.80 -8.96 1.07
N ALA A 30 -7.40 -8.52 -0.04
CA ALA A 30 -8.85 -8.46 -0.19
C ALA A 30 -9.47 -9.79 -0.65
N GLU A 31 -8.67 -10.76 -1.09
CA GLU A 31 -9.16 -12.01 -1.68
C GLU A 31 -9.73 -12.95 -0.62
N GLY A 32 -10.84 -13.61 -0.95
CA GLY A 32 -11.49 -14.62 -0.09
C GLY A 32 -12.23 -14.09 1.14
N LEU A 33 -12.15 -12.78 1.44
CA LEU A 33 -12.86 -12.19 2.58
C LEU A 33 -14.36 -12.00 2.32
N SER A 34 -15.18 -12.07 3.38
CA SER A 34 -16.59 -11.70 3.33
C SER A 34 -16.77 -10.18 3.09
N GLU A 35 -17.94 -9.73 2.63
CA GLU A 35 -18.23 -8.30 2.45
C GLU A 35 -18.10 -7.50 3.75
N TYR A 36 -18.39 -8.15 4.89
CA TYR A 36 -18.21 -7.56 6.21
C TYR A 36 -16.73 -7.47 6.59
N ASP A 37 -15.97 -8.57 6.46
CA ASP A 37 -14.58 -8.62 6.91
C ASP A 37 -13.65 -7.70 6.11
N VAL A 38 -13.93 -7.50 4.82
CA VAL A 38 -13.13 -6.60 4.00
C VAL A 38 -13.35 -5.12 4.37
N ARG A 39 -14.48 -4.76 5.00
CA ARG A 39 -14.86 -3.36 5.32
C ARG A 39 -14.82 -3.02 6.80
N ARG A 40 -14.93 -4.01 7.70
CA ARG A 40 -15.04 -3.73 9.14
C ARG A 40 -13.75 -3.08 9.65
N PRO A 41 -13.84 -2.15 10.62
CA PRO A 41 -12.65 -1.52 11.20
C PRO A 41 -11.91 -2.50 12.13
N LEU A 42 -10.59 -2.58 11.99
CA LEU A 42 -9.70 -3.45 12.79
C LEU A 42 -8.77 -2.66 13.72
N THR A 43 -8.78 -1.33 13.62
CA THR A 43 -7.99 -0.42 14.45
C THR A 43 -8.84 0.72 14.99
N ARG A 44 -8.33 1.44 16.00
CA ARG A 44 -9.00 2.62 16.58
C ARG A 44 -9.28 3.72 15.54
N THR A 45 -8.47 3.80 14.49
CA THR A 45 -8.58 4.79 13.41
C THR A 45 -9.46 4.31 12.25
N GLY A 46 -10.10 3.15 12.36
CA GLY A 46 -11.02 2.64 11.34
C GLY A 46 -10.35 1.91 10.17
N THR A 47 -9.05 1.61 10.26
CA THR A 47 -8.32 0.93 9.18
C THR A 47 -8.97 -0.41 8.87
N ASN A 48 -9.26 -0.63 7.58
CA ASN A 48 -9.89 -1.83 7.03
C ASN A 48 -9.29 -2.13 5.64
N ILE A 49 -9.41 -3.37 5.18
CA ILE A 49 -8.74 -3.83 3.94
C ILE A 49 -9.24 -3.08 2.70
N LEU A 50 -10.56 -2.97 2.51
CA LEU A 50 -11.12 -2.36 1.31
C LEU A 50 -10.81 -0.86 1.23
N GLY A 51 -10.82 -0.18 2.37
CA GLY A 51 -10.41 1.21 2.50
C GLY A 51 -8.95 1.44 2.12
N LEU A 52 -8.04 0.56 2.53
CA LEU A 52 -6.63 0.64 2.11
C LEU A 52 -6.48 0.48 0.59
N VAL A 53 -7.23 -0.44 -0.02
CA VAL A 53 -7.23 -0.60 -1.49
C VAL A 53 -7.80 0.63 -2.18
N LYS A 54 -8.93 1.18 -1.71
CA LYS A 54 -9.53 2.41 -2.26
C LYS A 54 -8.56 3.59 -2.18
N HIS A 55 -7.95 3.79 -1.01
CA HIS A 55 -6.99 4.85 -0.75
C HIS A 55 -5.81 4.77 -1.73
N VAL A 56 -5.09 3.64 -1.75
CA VAL A 56 -3.91 3.48 -2.61
C VAL A 56 -4.26 3.60 -4.09
N GLY A 57 -5.39 3.02 -4.50
CA GLY A 57 -5.89 3.12 -5.87
C GLY A 57 -6.15 4.56 -6.31
N SER A 58 -6.58 5.42 -5.39
CA SER A 58 -6.85 6.84 -5.65
C SER A 58 -5.57 7.68 -5.57
N VAL A 59 -4.76 7.49 -4.53
CA VAL A 59 -3.52 8.24 -4.27
C VAL A 59 -2.53 8.10 -5.43
N GLN A 60 -2.30 6.87 -5.91
CA GLN A 60 -1.34 6.67 -6.99
C GLN A 60 -1.74 7.37 -8.29
N LEU A 61 -3.05 7.53 -8.54
CA LEU A 61 -3.56 8.19 -9.73
C LEU A 61 -3.19 9.68 -9.73
N GLY A 62 -3.47 10.37 -8.61
CA GLY A 62 -3.10 11.77 -8.43
C GLY A 62 -1.59 11.98 -8.61
N TYR A 63 -0.77 11.12 -8.00
CA TYR A 63 0.68 11.29 -8.04
C TYR A 63 1.33 10.87 -9.37
N LEU A 64 1.09 9.66 -9.86
CA LEU A 64 1.83 9.11 -11.01
C LEU A 64 1.17 9.40 -12.36
N HIS A 65 -0.06 9.92 -12.38
CA HIS A 65 -0.77 10.23 -13.62
C HIS A 65 -1.14 11.72 -13.71
N GLU A 66 -1.95 12.23 -12.79
CA GLU A 66 -2.45 13.62 -12.87
C GLU A 66 -1.34 14.66 -12.70
N ALA A 67 -0.40 14.45 -11.77
CA ALA A 67 0.74 15.35 -11.57
C ALA A 67 1.65 15.50 -12.80
N PHE A 68 1.52 14.60 -13.79
CA PHE A 68 2.24 14.63 -15.06
C PHE A 68 1.34 14.96 -16.25
N GLY A 69 0.17 15.57 -15.99
CA GLY A 69 -0.77 16.04 -17.01
C GLY A 69 -1.68 14.95 -17.59
N GLY A 70 -1.71 13.77 -16.97
CA GLY A 70 -2.65 12.71 -17.30
C GLY A 70 -4.11 13.12 -17.05
N THR A 71 -5.02 12.57 -17.85
CA THR A 71 -6.47 12.75 -17.67
C THR A 71 -7.15 11.39 -17.71
N HIS A 72 -8.22 11.23 -16.92
CA HIS A 72 -8.96 9.98 -16.80
C HIS A 72 -10.45 10.24 -16.61
N ASP A 73 -11.23 9.17 -16.74
CA ASP A 73 -12.68 9.13 -16.59
C ASP A 73 -13.13 8.49 -15.25
N LEU A 74 -12.18 8.12 -14.39
CA LEU A 74 -12.47 7.64 -13.03
C LEU A 74 -13.05 8.75 -12.16
N ASP A 75 -14.18 8.46 -11.51
CA ASP A 75 -14.81 9.36 -10.55
C ASP A 75 -14.24 9.14 -9.14
N LEU A 76 -13.78 10.22 -8.50
CA LEU A 76 -13.14 10.22 -7.18
C LEU A 76 -13.85 11.23 -6.24
N PRO A 77 -15.14 11.03 -5.91
CA PRO A 77 -15.90 12.01 -5.13
C PRO A 77 -15.34 12.24 -3.72
N TRP A 78 -14.54 11.32 -3.20
CA TRP A 78 -13.83 11.45 -1.92
C TRP A 78 -12.64 12.43 -1.95
N PHE A 79 -12.22 12.88 -3.13
CA PHE A 79 -11.22 13.96 -3.30
C PHE A 79 -11.83 15.25 -3.81
N ALA A 80 -13.16 15.32 -3.96
CA ALA A 80 -13.84 16.55 -4.30
C ALA A 80 -13.77 17.60 -3.17
N ASP A 81 -13.88 18.87 -3.53
CA ASP A 81 -13.96 19.96 -2.55
C ASP A 81 -15.15 19.72 -1.60
N GLY A 82 -14.86 19.71 -0.29
CA GLY A 82 -15.87 19.47 0.75
C GLY A 82 -16.18 18.00 1.03
N ALA A 83 -15.42 17.06 0.44
CA ALA A 83 -15.48 15.65 0.81
C ALA A 83 -15.18 15.45 2.32
N GLU A 84 -15.74 14.39 2.88
CA GLU A 84 -15.50 14.02 4.27
C GLU A 84 -14.02 13.71 4.52
N VAL A 85 -13.53 14.06 5.70
CA VAL A 85 -12.18 13.68 6.14
C VAL A 85 -12.03 12.16 6.06
N ASN A 86 -11.00 11.69 5.35
CA ASN A 86 -10.70 10.27 5.13
C ASN A 86 -11.79 9.51 4.34
N ALA A 87 -12.58 10.18 3.49
CA ALA A 87 -13.60 9.52 2.65
C ALA A 87 -13.05 8.44 1.71
N ASP A 88 -11.75 8.46 1.44
CA ASP A 88 -11.00 7.49 0.64
C ASP A 88 -10.49 6.29 1.45
N MET A 89 -10.51 6.37 2.79
CA MET A 89 -10.00 5.33 3.70
C MET A 89 -11.05 4.26 4.07
N TRP A 90 -12.23 4.33 3.47
CA TRP A 90 -13.30 3.35 3.66
C TRP A 90 -14.23 3.32 2.44
N ALA A 91 -14.96 2.21 2.29
CA ALA A 91 -16.00 2.07 1.27
C ALA A 91 -17.38 2.04 1.93
N THR A 92 -18.31 2.81 1.39
CA THR A 92 -19.72 2.81 1.80
C THR A 92 -20.39 1.47 1.49
N ALA A 93 -21.62 1.28 1.98
CA ALA A 93 -22.44 0.12 1.63
C ALA A 93 -22.85 0.11 0.15
N ASP A 94 -22.95 1.29 -0.47
CA ASP A 94 -23.34 1.44 -1.88
C ASP A 94 -22.14 1.30 -2.83
N GLU A 95 -20.91 1.46 -2.33
CA GLU A 95 -19.69 1.17 -3.08
C GLU A 95 -19.40 -0.34 -3.07
N SER A 96 -19.50 -0.95 -4.25
CA SER A 96 -19.21 -2.38 -4.38
C SER A 96 -17.70 -2.64 -4.28
N ARG A 97 -17.35 -3.81 -3.73
CA ARG A 97 -15.95 -4.26 -3.71
C ARG A 97 -15.36 -4.27 -5.12
N GLU A 98 -16.13 -4.71 -6.11
CA GLU A 98 -15.68 -4.82 -7.49
C GLU A 98 -15.29 -3.45 -8.07
N GLU A 99 -16.07 -2.41 -7.81
CA GLU A 99 -15.75 -1.05 -8.25
C GLU A 99 -14.44 -0.55 -7.65
N ILE A 100 -14.22 -0.77 -6.36
CA ILE A 100 -12.96 -0.39 -5.69
C ILE A 100 -11.76 -1.15 -6.27
N LEU A 101 -11.90 -2.46 -6.51
CA LEU A 101 -10.83 -3.25 -7.13
C LEU A 101 -10.60 -2.83 -8.59
N ARG A 102 -11.65 -2.44 -9.32
CA ARG A 102 -11.55 -1.94 -10.69
C ARG A 102 -10.85 -0.59 -10.74
N LEU A 103 -11.19 0.32 -9.83
CA LEU A 103 -10.49 1.60 -9.63
C LEU A 103 -9.00 1.36 -9.44
N PHE A 104 -8.61 0.49 -8.51
CA PHE A 104 -7.20 0.20 -8.23
C PHE A 104 -6.44 -0.33 -9.46
N ARG A 105 -7.02 -1.29 -10.18
CA ARG A 105 -6.39 -1.85 -11.38
C ARG A 105 -6.28 -0.80 -12.48
N ARG A 106 -7.36 -0.06 -12.73
CA ARG A 106 -7.39 0.97 -13.77
C ARG A 106 -6.42 2.10 -13.49
N SER A 107 -6.32 2.55 -12.25
CA SER A 107 -5.32 3.55 -11.88
C SER A 107 -3.91 3.01 -12.03
N SER A 108 -3.66 1.75 -11.67
CA SER A 108 -2.33 1.12 -11.85
C SER A 108 -1.91 1.13 -13.32
N GLU A 109 -2.81 0.74 -14.23
CA GLU A 109 -2.56 0.77 -15.68
C GLU A 109 -2.23 2.18 -16.20
N LEU A 110 -2.98 3.20 -15.76
CA LEU A 110 -2.76 4.60 -16.16
C LEU A 110 -1.41 5.13 -15.64
N CYS A 111 -1.10 4.85 -14.37
CA CYS A 111 0.18 5.19 -13.77
C CYS A 111 1.33 4.51 -14.53
N ASP A 112 1.21 3.21 -14.83
CA ASP A 112 2.27 2.45 -15.49
C ASP A 112 2.50 2.95 -16.93
N ALA A 113 1.43 3.28 -17.67
CA ALA A 113 1.54 3.89 -18.98
C ALA A 113 2.25 5.27 -18.92
N THR A 114 1.91 6.09 -17.92
CA THR A 114 2.53 7.42 -17.73
C THR A 114 4.00 7.27 -17.41
N VAL A 115 4.34 6.41 -16.44
CA VAL A 115 5.72 6.14 -16.06
C VAL A 115 6.49 5.61 -17.25
N ALA A 116 5.96 4.65 -18.02
CA ALA A 116 6.62 4.12 -19.21
C ALA A 116 6.97 5.20 -20.23
N SER A 117 6.12 6.22 -20.39
CA SER A 117 6.28 7.28 -21.41
C SER A 117 7.24 8.41 -21.06
N LEU A 118 7.71 8.50 -19.81
CA LEU A 118 8.50 9.63 -19.29
C LEU A 118 9.87 9.19 -18.76
N ASP A 119 10.87 10.07 -18.87
CA ASP A 119 12.16 9.87 -18.21
C ASP A 119 12.06 10.17 -16.70
N LEU A 120 13.00 9.63 -15.91
CA LEU A 120 12.98 9.78 -14.44
C LEU A 120 13.12 11.24 -13.96
N ASP A 121 13.72 12.11 -14.77
CA ASP A 121 13.86 13.54 -14.51
C ASP A 121 12.73 14.39 -15.10
N ALA A 122 11.72 13.76 -15.73
CA ALA A 122 10.56 14.46 -16.26
C ALA A 122 9.87 15.29 -15.16
N PRO A 123 9.56 16.58 -15.42
CA PRO A 123 8.94 17.45 -14.44
C PRO A 123 7.47 17.09 -14.22
N GLY A 124 7.03 17.16 -12.98
CA GLY A 124 5.63 17.03 -12.56
C GLY A 124 5.25 18.10 -11.53
N HIS A 125 3.96 18.20 -11.25
CA HIS A 125 3.41 19.19 -10.32
C HIS A 125 2.35 18.56 -9.40
N VAL A 126 2.59 18.57 -8.09
CA VAL A 126 1.70 18.01 -7.06
C VAL A 126 1.02 19.14 -6.28
N PRO A 127 -0.17 19.61 -6.71
CA PRO A 127 -0.72 20.89 -6.23
C PRO A 127 -1.09 20.91 -4.73
N TRP A 128 -1.31 19.75 -4.11
CA TRP A 128 -1.62 19.62 -2.68
C TRP A 128 -0.37 19.56 -1.78
N TRP A 129 0.84 19.53 -2.34
CA TRP A 129 2.07 19.67 -1.56
C TRP A 129 2.37 21.13 -1.23
N ARG A 130 3.22 21.33 -0.22
CA ARG A 130 3.70 22.67 0.15
C ARG A 130 4.35 23.35 -1.06
N PRO A 131 4.21 24.69 -1.21
CA PRO A 131 4.73 25.42 -2.37
C PRO A 131 6.21 25.15 -2.68
N GLU A 132 7.02 24.89 -1.66
CA GLU A 132 8.46 24.63 -1.81
C GLU A 132 8.79 23.23 -2.35
N ASN A 133 7.83 22.30 -2.32
CA ASN A 133 8.03 20.89 -2.66
C ASN A 133 7.16 20.40 -3.83
N ARG A 134 6.16 21.18 -4.27
CA ARG A 134 5.14 20.74 -5.24
C ARG A 134 5.66 20.55 -6.67
N ASP A 135 6.78 21.18 -7.03
CA ASP A 135 7.44 20.94 -8.31
C ASP A 135 8.44 19.79 -8.14
N VAL A 136 8.22 18.70 -8.86
CA VAL A 136 8.85 17.39 -8.62
C VAL A 136 9.40 16.78 -9.89
N THR A 137 10.21 15.74 -9.75
CA THR A 137 10.54 14.82 -10.86
C THR A 137 9.77 13.51 -10.73
N LEU A 138 9.61 12.79 -11.84
CA LEU A 138 9.02 11.45 -11.84
C LEU A 138 9.72 10.50 -10.85
N HIS A 139 11.03 10.59 -10.72
CA HIS A 139 11.78 9.80 -9.74
C HIS A 139 11.33 10.07 -8.30
N GLN A 140 11.19 11.34 -7.91
CA GLN A 140 10.74 11.70 -6.56
C GLN A 140 9.33 11.15 -6.28
N VAL A 141 8.43 11.26 -7.26
CA VAL A 141 7.06 10.76 -7.13
C VAL A 141 7.01 9.24 -7.09
N LEU A 142 7.79 8.54 -7.91
CA LEU A 142 7.89 7.07 -7.87
C LEU A 142 8.38 6.56 -6.52
N VAL A 143 9.39 7.20 -5.93
CA VAL A 143 9.88 6.84 -4.59
C VAL A 143 8.80 7.11 -3.53
N HIS A 144 8.12 8.25 -3.61
CA HIS A 144 7.02 8.59 -2.71
C HIS A 144 5.89 7.56 -2.78
N VAL A 145 5.40 7.26 -3.99
CA VAL A 145 4.29 6.31 -4.17
C VAL A 145 4.71 4.89 -3.81
N LEU A 146 5.93 4.46 -4.13
CA LEU A 146 6.43 3.15 -3.68
C LEU A 146 6.42 3.04 -2.14
N ALA A 147 6.86 4.09 -1.43
CA ALA A 147 6.82 4.10 0.03
C ALA A 147 5.37 4.05 0.56
N GLU A 148 4.45 4.80 -0.05
CA GLU A 148 3.02 4.76 0.27
C GLU A 148 2.42 3.37 0.08
N VAL A 149 2.59 2.75 -1.09
CA VAL A 149 2.04 1.41 -1.36
C VAL A 149 2.64 0.38 -0.40
N ALA A 150 3.95 0.39 -0.18
CA ALA A 150 4.61 -0.53 0.74
C ALA A 150 4.11 -0.35 2.20
N HIS A 151 3.91 0.89 2.63
CA HIS A 151 3.40 1.20 3.97
C HIS A 151 1.98 0.65 4.17
N HIS A 152 1.09 0.87 3.20
CA HIS A 152 -0.28 0.39 3.26
C HIS A 152 -0.41 -1.12 3.01
N ALA A 153 0.48 -1.74 2.23
CA ALA A 153 0.59 -3.19 2.12
C ALA A 153 0.95 -3.83 3.47
N GLY A 154 1.91 -3.24 4.20
CA GLY A 154 2.25 -3.68 5.56
C GLY A 154 1.11 -3.49 6.57
N HIS A 155 0.32 -2.41 6.45
CA HIS A 155 -0.91 -2.29 7.24
C HIS A 155 -1.92 -3.39 6.91
N ALA A 156 -2.08 -3.70 5.63
CA ALA A 156 -3.00 -4.75 5.17
C ALA A 156 -2.56 -6.15 5.61
N ASP A 157 -1.26 -6.42 5.75
CA ASP A 157 -0.74 -7.65 6.37
C ASP A 157 -1.32 -7.87 7.78
N ILE A 158 -1.14 -6.89 8.67
CA ILE A 158 -1.57 -6.99 10.07
C ILE A 158 -3.10 -7.00 10.18
N VAL A 159 -3.78 -6.15 9.40
CA VAL A 159 -5.25 -6.13 9.38
C VAL A 159 -5.80 -7.48 8.91
N ARG A 160 -5.18 -8.11 7.90
CA ARG A 160 -5.60 -9.43 7.42
C ARG A 160 -5.38 -10.51 8.47
N GLU A 161 -4.22 -10.53 9.11
CA GLU A 161 -3.92 -11.47 10.20
C GLU A 161 -4.96 -11.37 11.33
N LEU A 162 -5.38 -10.15 11.70
CA LEU A 162 -6.43 -9.96 12.71
C LEU A 162 -7.84 -10.37 12.26
N VAL A 163 -8.06 -10.55 10.95
CA VAL A 163 -9.36 -10.97 10.40
C VAL A 163 -9.50 -12.49 10.46
N ASP A 164 -8.54 -13.22 9.92
CA ASP A 164 -8.64 -14.68 9.74
C ASP A 164 -7.35 -15.45 10.06
N GLY A 165 -6.32 -14.77 10.59
CA GLY A 165 -5.02 -15.36 10.91
C GLY A 165 -4.07 -15.48 9.71
N ALA A 166 -4.49 -15.12 8.48
CA ALA A 166 -3.62 -15.21 7.33
C ALA A 166 -2.53 -14.12 7.37
N ALA A 167 -1.27 -14.54 7.42
CA ALA A 167 -0.11 -13.65 7.54
C ALA A 167 0.85 -13.76 6.34
N GLY A 168 1.56 -12.66 6.06
CA GLY A 168 2.58 -12.59 5.01
C GLY A 168 2.02 -12.51 3.58
N ASP A 169 2.93 -12.34 2.62
CA ASP A 169 2.63 -12.08 1.21
C ASP A 169 2.65 -13.35 0.33
N GLY A 170 2.69 -14.54 0.94
CA GLY A 170 2.81 -15.82 0.24
C GLY A 170 4.19 -16.08 -0.38
N ARG A 171 5.20 -15.21 -0.16
CA ARG A 171 6.54 -15.33 -0.76
C ARG A 171 7.57 -16.01 0.15
N GLY A 172 7.13 -16.64 1.24
CA GLY A 172 7.99 -17.41 2.14
C GLY A 172 8.83 -16.57 3.10
N ASN A 173 8.42 -15.32 3.39
CA ASN A 173 9.10 -14.46 4.37
C ASN A 173 8.76 -14.84 5.83
N LEU A 174 7.76 -15.70 6.04
CA LEU A 174 7.44 -16.24 7.36
C LEU A 174 8.07 -17.63 7.52
N PRO A 175 8.55 -17.96 8.74
CA PRO A 175 8.99 -19.32 9.03
C PRO A 175 7.82 -20.28 8.89
N ALA A 176 8.11 -21.48 8.39
CA ALA A 176 7.13 -22.56 8.27
C ALA A 176 6.89 -23.19 9.65
N LEU A 177 6.14 -22.49 10.50
CA LEU A 177 5.68 -22.97 11.80
C LEU A 177 4.22 -23.42 11.71
N ASP A 178 3.88 -24.47 12.42
CA ASP A 178 2.49 -24.85 12.66
C ASP A 178 1.82 -23.98 13.75
N ASP A 179 0.51 -24.19 13.98
CA ASP A 179 -0.27 -23.39 14.92
C ASP A 179 0.25 -23.48 16.36
N ASP A 180 0.69 -24.66 16.80
CA ASP A 180 1.20 -24.87 18.17
C ASP A 180 2.58 -24.21 18.33
N GLU A 181 3.42 -24.28 17.30
CA GLU A 181 4.69 -23.58 17.24
C GLU A 181 4.51 -22.06 17.25
N TRP A 182 3.52 -21.51 16.54
CA TRP A 182 3.17 -20.09 16.59
C TRP A 182 2.67 -19.66 17.97
N VAL A 183 1.84 -20.47 18.63
CA VAL A 183 1.38 -20.23 20.00
C VAL A 183 2.56 -20.18 20.96
N ALA A 184 3.47 -21.16 20.88
CA ALA A 184 4.66 -21.21 21.72
C ALA A 184 5.61 -20.03 21.44
N TYR A 185 5.80 -19.66 20.16
CA TYR A 185 6.59 -18.52 19.76
C TYR A 185 6.03 -17.22 20.36
N ARG A 186 4.72 -16.98 20.21
CA ARG A 186 4.04 -15.79 20.76
C ARG A 186 4.18 -15.71 22.28
N ALA A 187 3.98 -16.82 22.99
CA ALA A 187 4.13 -16.87 24.45
C ALA A 187 5.56 -16.53 24.90
N ARG A 188 6.57 -16.94 24.12
CA ARG A 188 7.97 -16.56 24.37
C ARG A 188 8.21 -15.07 24.16
N VAL A 189 7.66 -14.48 23.10
CA VAL A 189 7.75 -13.03 22.83
C VAL A 189 7.10 -12.23 23.97
N GLU A 190 5.89 -12.63 24.40
CA GLU A 190 5.18 -12.01 25.53
C GLU A 190 5.99 -12.08 26.83
N SER A 191 6.54 -13.26 27.15
CA SER A 191 7.35 -13.46 28.35
C SER A 191 8.57 -12.53 28.37
N ALA A 192 9.20 -12.32 27.22
CA ALA A 192 10.33 -11.39 27.10
C ALA A 192 9.92 -9.93 27.34
N ALA A 193 8.75 -9.51 26.83
CA ALA A 193 8.22 -8.16 27.07
C ALA A 193 7.91 -7.93 28.55
N VAL A 194 7.26 -8.90 29.21
CA VAL A 194 6.97 -8.87 30.65
C VAL A 194 8.25 -8.77 31.48
N GLU A 195 9.29 -9.54 31.11
CA GLU A 195 10.58 -9.47 31.79
C GLU A 195 11.26 -8.10 31.60
N ALA A 196 11.21 -7.53 30.40
CA ALA A 196 11.75 -6.21 30.11
C ALA A 196 11.06 -5.12 30.96
N SER A 197 9.72 -5.13 31.03
CA SER A 197 8.94 -4.22 31.89
C SER A 197 9.36 -4.34 33.35
N ARG A 198 9.49 -5.57 33.87
CA ARG A 198 9.91 -5.80 35.26
C ARG A 198 11.31 -5.23 35.53
N ARG A 199 12.25 -5.41 34.60
CA ARG A 199 13.61 -4.87 34.72
C ARG A 199 13.64 -3.35 34.67
N ALA A 200 12.71 -2.72 33.95
CA ALA A 200 12.53 -1.27 33.91
C ALA A 200 11.81 -0.70 35.16
N GLY A 201 11.29 -1.55 36.05
CA GLY A 201 10.48 -1.13 37.19
C GLY A 201 9.04 -0.74 36.81
N GLU A 202 8.61 -1.09 35.60
CA GLU A 202 7.28 -0.85 35.08
C GLU A 202 6.36 -2.02 35.41
N ARG A 203 5.06 -1.74 35.57
CA ARG A 203 4.06 -2.80 35.63
C ARG A 203 3.76 -3.26 34.20
N PRO A 204 3.92 -4.57 33.90
CA PRO A 204 3.50 -5.13 32.62
C PRO A 204 2.00 -4.90 32.38
#